data_AF-A0A969YL54-F1
#
_entry.id   AF-A0A969YL54-F1
#
_cell.length_a   1.000
_cell.length_b   1.000
_cell.length_c   1.000
_cell.angle_alpha   90.00
_cell.angle_beta   90.00
_cell.angle_gamma   90.00
#
_symmetry.space_group_name_H-M   'P 1'
#
loop_
_entity.id
_entity.type
_entity.pdbx_description
1 polymer ?
#
loop_
_entity_poly.entity_id
_entity_poly.type
_entity_poly.pdbx_seq_one_letter_code
_entity_poly.pdbx_strand_id
1 'polypeptide(L)'
;RQEFQEAADILERLRSIQESNLGPRSTKVATSISDLIAVYEQMGQHQKAESLNEIACKRWSKERPSQGPVLTAHAPPPRVTPSLKDIESYAKIMVTLADYRKKHTYSTEDFFVCADMVIDVWNILKTQGIRSKITVGNVERDLRYGTTDTEYIAGMNHAWLLAEVKPNEWIPLEATGGYIVDPNTSNYSLYMNGISFENPKQFKAFSDLRLSYFKTCREANSVVDTYNSHFAGKTATRESLEYRGRALQKFEECKQLANGVMAHLKR
;
A
#
# COMPACT_ATOMS: atom_id res chain seq x y z
N ARG A 1 19.79 19.92 15.99
CA ARG A 1 20.52 18.86 16.75
C ARG A 1 19.59 17.72 17.15
N GLN A 2 18.42 17.99 17.72
CA GLN A 2 17.43 16.95 18.06
C GLN A 2 16.95 16.17 16.83
N GLU A 3 16.60 16.85 15.73
CA GLU A 3 16.18 16.21 14.47
C GLU A 3 17.23 15.22 13.92
N PHE A 4 18.53 15.55 14.03
CA PHE A 4 19.60 14.64 13.62
C PHE A 4 19.72 13.42 14.54
N GLN A 5 19.45 13.58 15.84
CA GLN A 5 19.44 12.45 16.77
C GLN A 5 18.27 11.51 16.46
N GLU A 6 17.08 12.05 16.24
CA GLU A 6 15.88 11.27 15.86
C GLU A 6 16.11 10.52 14.53
N ALA A 7 16.73 11.19 13.55
CA ALA A 7 17.13 10.57 12.28
C ALA A 7 18.16 9.44 12.47
N ALA A 8 19.15 9.62 13.34
CA ALA A 8 20.12 8.57 13.65
C ALA A 8 19.44 7.36 14.29
N ASP A 9 18.59 7.58 15.29
CA ASP A 9 17.92 6.50 16.03
C ASP A 9 17.01 5.67 15.10
N ILE A 10 16.23 6.32 14.23
CA ILE A 10 15.36 5.60 13.28
C ILE A 10 16.17 4.85 12.22
N LEU A 11 17.29 5.42 11.75
CA LEU A 11 18.16 4.77 10.77
C LEU A 11 18.91 3.56 11.35
N GLU A 12 19.34 3.63 12.62
CA GLU A 12 19.93 2.46 13.30
C GLU A 12 18.93 1.32 13.42
N ARG A 13 17.67 1.66 13.75
CA ARG A 13 16.59 0.68 13.82
C ARG A 13 16.26 0.10 12.45
N LEU A 14 16.19 0.94 11.41
CA LEU A 14 16.01 0.50 10.03
C LEU A 14 17.12 -0.44 9.59
N ARG A 15 18.39 -0.08 9.84
CA ARG A 15 19.55 -0.91 9.53
C ARG A 15 19.42 -2.28 10.19
N SER A 16 19.09 -2.33 11.48
CA SER A 16 18.91 -3.58 12.22
C SER A 16 17.84 -4.49 11.61
N ILE A 17 16.68 -3.92 11.25
CA ILE A 17 15.61 -4.65 10.57
C ILE A 17 16.07 -5.17 9.20
N GLN A 18 16.74 -4.34 8.42
CA GLN A 18 17.24 -4.73 7.09
C GLN A 18 18.34 -5.79 7.18
N GLU A 19 19.26 -5.68 8.14
CA GLU A 19 20.30 -6.69 8.38
C GLU A 19 19.69 -8.04 8.74
N SER A 20 18.67 -8.05 9.61
CA SER A 20 17.96 -9.27 10.00
C SER A 20 17.22 -9.91 8.83
N ASN A 21 16.62 -9.11 7.94
CA ASN A 21 15.74 -9.61 6.88
C ASN A 21 16.47 -9.92 5.56
N LEU A 22 17.48 -9.11 5.22
CA LEU A 22 18.16 -9.14 3.92
C LEU A 22 19.62 -9.59 4.02
N GLY A 23 20.14 -9.71 5.25
CA GLY A 23 21.53 -10.01 5.52
C GLY A 23 22.45 -8.77 5.52
N PRO A 24 23.60 -8.85 6.20
CA PRO A 24 24.47 -7.71 6.47
C PRO A 24 25.17 -7.12 5.23
N ARG A 25 25.13 -7.81 4.08
CA ARG A 25 25.73 -7.37 2.81
C ARG A 25 24.72 -6.83 1.79
N SER A 26 23.44 -6.76 2.14
CA SER A 26 22.41 -6.20 1.25
C SER A 26 22.71 -4.75 0.88
N THR A 27 22.38 -4.38 -0.37
CA THR A 27 22.50 -2.99 -0.85
C THR A 27 21.66 -2.02 -0.04
N LYS A 28 20.53 -2.47 0.54
CA LYS A 28 19.69 -1.66 1.44
C LYS A 28 20.41 -1.32 2.74
N VAL A 29 21.09 -2.31 3.34
CA VAL A 29 21.92 -2.12 4.54
C VAL A 29 23.07 -1.16 4.25
N ALA A 30 23.69 -1.27 3.07
CA ALA A 30 24.72 -0.33 2.63
C ALA A 30 24.19 1.11 2.58
N THR A 31 22.99 1.32 2.01
CA THR A 31 22.33 2.63 1.97
C THR A 31 22.09 3.17 3.38
N SER A 32 21.50 2.39 4.29
CA SER A 32 21.26 2.85 5.67
C SER A 32 22.55 3.16 6.44
N ILE A 33 23.65 2.44 6.18
CA ILE A 33 24.95 2.79 6.75
C ILE A 33 25.47 4.11 6.19
N SER A 34 25.38 4.33 4.88
CA SER A 34 25.77 5.61 4.26
C SER A 34 24.96 6.79 4.81
N ASP A 35 23.65 6.63 4.99
CA ASP A 35 22.79 7.67 5.55
C ASP A 35 23.16 7.96 7.02
N LEU A 36 23.44 6.93 7.83
CA LEU A 36 23.90 7.09 9.22
C LEU A 36 25.25 7.82 9.32
N ILE A 37 26.20 7.52 8.43
CA ILE A 37 27.49 8.22 8.37
C ILE A 37 27.25 9.71 8.14
N ALA A 38 26.44 10.07 7.15
CA ALA A 38 26.13 11.46 6.84
C ALA A 38 25.43 12.18 8.00
N VAL A 39 24.50 11.51 8.70
CA VAL A 39 23.83 12.08 9.88
C VAL A 39 24.83 12.29 11.03
N TYR A 40 25.70 11.33 11.32
CA TYR A 40 26.70 11.48 12.39
C TYR A 40 27.76 12.55 12.09
N GLU A 41 28.17 12.71 10.84
CA GLU A 41 29.04 13.82 10.44
C GLU A 41 28.39 15.18 10.71
N GLN A 42 27.11 15.34 10.36
CA GLN A 42 26.35 16.56 10.63
C GLN A 42 26.15 16.83 12.13
N MET A 43 26.16 15.78 12.95
CA MET A 43 26.12 15.89 14.41
C MET A 43 27.50 16.15 15.04
N GLY A 44 28.59 16.13 14.27
CA GLY A 44 29.96 16.18 14.78
C GLY A 44 30.43 14.90 15.48
N GLN A 45 29.70 13.79 15.34
CA GLN A 45 30.03 12.49 15.93
C GLN A 45 30.98 11.70 15.02
N HIS A 46 32.13 12.30 14.69
CA HIS A 46 33.09 11.76 13.71
C HIS A 46 33.55 10.32 14.02
N GLN A 47 33.74 9.98 15.30
CA GLN A 47 34.13 8.63 15.71
C GLN A 47 33.09 7.56 15.34
N LYS A 48 31.78 7.88 15.47
CA LYS A 48 30.72 6.94 15.06
C LYS A 48 30.65 6.81 13.55
N ALA A 49 30.79 7.92 12.83
CA ALA A 49 30.84 7.92 11.37
C ALA A 49 32.01 7.08 10.85
N GLU A 50 33.20 7.25 11.43
CA GLU A 50 34.40 6.48 11.07
C GLU A 50 34.22 4.99 11.33
N SER A 51 33.71 4.61 12.52
CA SER A 51 33.43 3.20 12.83
C SER A 51 32.43 2.56 11.85
N LEU A 52 31.38 3.28 11.44
CA LEU A 52 30.45 2.81 10.42
C LEU A 52 31.09 2.67 9.05
N ASN A 53 31.97 3.60 8.68
CA ASN A 53 32.70 3.56 7.42
C ASN A 53 33.67 2.36 7.37
N GLU A 54 34.32 2.03 8.49
CA GLU A 54 35.15 0.82 8.62
C GLU A 54 34.31 -0.46 8.47
N ILE A 55 33.13 -0.52 9.11
CA ILE A 55 32.18 -1.63 8.96
C ILE A 55 31.79 -1.79 7.49
N ALA A 56 31.46 -0.69 6.82
CA ALA A 56 31.09 -0.70 5.40
C ALA A 56 32.24 -1.21 4.53
N CYS A 57 33.44 -0.66 4.68
CA CYS A 57 34.63 -1.09 3.96
C CYS A 57 34.90 -2.58 4.16
N LYS A 58 34.85 -3.06 5.42
CA LYS A 58 35.08 -4.47 5.73
C LYS A 58 34.07 -5.39 5.05
N ARG A 59 32.78 -5.01 5.03
CA ARG A 59 31.70 -5.82 4.46
C ARG A 59 31.73 -5.87 2.94
N TRP A 60 32.03 -4.74 2.27
CA TRP A 60 31.93 -4.59 0.82
C TRP A 60 33.27 -4.48 0.08
N SER A 61 34.41 -4.66 0.75
CA SER A 61 35.76 -4.59 0.15
C SER A 61 36.02 -5.54 -1.04
N LYS A 62 35.28 -6.64 -1.18
CA LYS A 62 35.51 -7.68 -2.21
C LYS A 62 34.54 -7.68 -3.39
N GLU A 63 33.48 -6.87 -3.36
CA GLU A 63 32.43 -6.82 -4.39
C GLU A 63 32.39 -5.46 -5.08
N ARG A 64 33.51 -5.00 -5.65
CA ARG A 64 33.47 -3.97 -6.70
C ARG A 64 33.45 -4.65 -8.08
N PRO A 65 32.32 -5.17 -8.59
CA PRO A 65 32.17 -5.31 -10.03
C PRO A 65 32.16 -3.91 -10.64
N SER A 66 32.85 -3.77 -11.76
CA SER A 66 33.24 -2.54 -12.45
C SER A 66 32.09 -1.65 -12.98
N GLN A 67 30.85 -1.78 -12.49
CA GLN A 67 29.68 -1.00 -12.94
C GLN A 67 28.68 -0.64 -11.82
N GLY A 68 29.16 -0.22 -10.64
CA GLY A 68 28.33 0.38 -9.58
C GLY A 68 28.95 1.69 -9.07
N PRO A 69 28.18 2.59 -8.41
CA PRO A 69 28.64 3.94 -8.10
C PRO A 69 29.89 3.86 -7.22
N VAL A 70 30.94 4.52 -7.70
CA VAL A 70 32.22 4.63 -7.04
C VAL A 70 32.03 5.42 -5.73
N LEU A 71 32.10 4.73 -4.58
CA LEU A 71 32.43 5.37 -3.31
C LEU A 71 33.95 5.55 -3.28
N THR A 72 34.45 6.62 -3.91
CA THR A 72 35.83 7.08 -3.76
C THR A 72 35.98 7.76 -2.41
N ALA A 73 37.18 7.63 -1.82
CA ALA A 73 37.65 8.44 -0.69
C ALA A 73 37.87 9.93 -1.04
N HIS A 74 37.24 10.40 -2.10
CA HIS A 74 36.92 11.80 -2.34
C HIS A 74 35.42 11.84 -2.54
N ALA A 75 34.79 12.74 -1.76
CA ALA A 75 33.35 12.93 -1.62
C ALA A 75 32.58 12.51 -2.88
N PRO A 76 31.49 11.73 -2.73
CA PRO A 76 30.65 11.41 -3.87
C PRO A 76 30.32 12.71 -4.62
N PRO A 77 30.24 12.69 -5.98
CA PRO A 77 29.63 13.82 -6.67
C PRO A 77 28.30 14.10 -5.97
N PRO A 78 27.88 15.37 -5.81
CA PRO A 78 26.71 15.70 -5.01
C PRO A 78 25.48 15.06 -5.64
N ARG A 79 25.23 13.79 -5.28
CA ARG A 79 23.94 13.17 -5.33
C ARG A 79 23.18 14.04 -4.37
N VAL A 80 22.20 14.79 -4.89
CA VAL A 80 21.31 15.66 -4.11
C VAL A 80 21.10 14.96 -2.78
N THR A 81 21.74 15.46 -1.73
CA THR A 81 21.75 14.78 -0.44
C THR A 81 20.27 14.69 -0.09
N PRO A 82 19.68 13.49 0.01
CA PRO A 82 18.27 13.40 0.34
C PRO A 82 18.05 14.26 1.58
N SER A 83 17.01 15.09 1.58
CA SER A 83 16.81 15.97 2.72
C SER A 83 16.67 15.09 3.97
N LEU A 84 17.15 15.53 5.13
CA LEU A 84 17.03 14.75 6.37
C LEU A 84 15.60 14.23 6.57
N LYS A 85 14.62 15.07 6.22
CA LYS A 85 13.20 14.77 6.27
C LYS A 85 12.77 13.65 5.31
N ASP A 86 13.39 13.55 4.15
CA ASP A 86 13.09 12.50 3.16
C ASP A 86 13.59 11.14 3.67
N ILE A 87 14.81 11.12 4.19
CA ILE A 87 15.43 9.94 4.81
C ILE A 87 14.58 9.49 6.00
N GLU A 88 14.19 10.44 6.84
CA GLU A 88 13.37 10.20 8.01
C GLU A 88 11.98 9.63 7.64
N SER A 89 11.34 10.18 6.60
CA SER A 89 10.03 9.70 6.14
C SER A 89 10.11 8.25 5.64
N TYR A 90 11.09 7.93 4.80
CA TYR A 90 11.30 6.58 4.30
C TYR A 90 11.62 5.59 5.44
N ALA A 91 12.49 5.98 6.37
CA ALA A 91 12.87 5.15 7.51
C ALA A 91 11.69 4.91 8.46
N LYS A 92 10.92 5.95 8.79
CA LYS A 92 9.70 5.85 9.61
C LYS A 92 8.68 4.90 9.00
N ILE A 93 8.45 4.98 7.69
CA ILE A 93 7.55 4.07 6.96
C ILE A 93 8.04 2.63 7.08
N MET A 94 9.30 2.36 6.74
CA MET A 94 9.85 0.99 6.76
C MET A 94 9.82 0.37 8.16
N VAL A 95 10.20 1.12 9.19
CA VAL A 95 10.13 0.67 10.59
C VAL A 95 8.68 0.42 10.99
N THR A 96 7.75 1.30 10.63
CA THR A 96 6.32 1.15 10.92
C THR A 96 5.75 -0.12 10.30
N LEU A 97 6.02 -0.37 9.02
CA LEU A 97 5.54 -1.55 8.32
C LEU A 97 6.10 -2.85 8.93
N ALA A 98 7.40 -2.87 9.24
CA ALA A 98 8.05 -4.00 9.86
C ALA A 98 7.50 -4.30 11.28
N ASP A 99 7.33 -3.27 12.10
CA ASP A 99 6.75 -3.38 13.43
C ASP A 99 5.30 -3.84 13.39
N TYR A 100 4.52 -3.28 12.46
CA TYR A 100 3.11 -3.61 12.30
C TYR A 100 2.95 -5.07 11.90
N ARG A 101 3.70 -5.55 10.88
CA ARG A 101 3.72 -6.95 10.46
C ARG A 101 4.17 -7.90 11.56
N LYS A 102 5.13 -7.51 12.41
CA LYS A 102 5.57 -8.36 13.53
C LYS A 102 4.45 -8.58 14.56
N LYS A 103 3.56 -7.60 14.73
CA LYS A 103 2.46 -7.63 15.70
C LYS A 103 1.16 -8.17 15.11
N HIS A 104 1.06 -8.27 13.79
CA HIS A 104 -0.15 -8.65 13.08
C HIS A 104 0.16 -9.61 11.93
N THR A 105 -0.46 -10.78 11.96
CA THR A 105 -0.38 -11.75 10.87
C THR A 105 -1.80 -12.16 10.48
N TYR A 106 -2.18 -11.89 9.24
CA TYR A 106 -3.48 -12.25 8.69
C TYR A 106 -3.32 -12.90 7.31
N SER A 107 -4.39 -13.46 6.76
CA SER A 107 -4.40 -14.00 5.39
C SER A 107 -4.24 -12.87 4.36
N THR A 108 -3.41 -13.09 3.34
CA THR A 108 -3.25 -12.19 2.19
C THR A 108 -4.39 -12.30 1.16
N GLU A 109 -5.32 -13.24 1.36
CA GLU A 109 -6.37 -13.56 0.38
C GLU A 109 -7.70 -12.86 0.66
N ASP A 110 -7.82 -12.18 1.81
CA ASP A 110 -9.08 -11.56 2.23
C ASP A 110 -9.03 -10.02 2.10
N PHE A 111 -9.87 -9.49 1.19
CA PHE A 111 -10.02 -8.06 0.98
C PHE A 111 -10.41 -7.30 2.27
N PHE A 112 -11.18 -7.92 3.18
CA PHE A 112 -11.57 -7.25 4.42
C PHE A 112 -10.39 -7.11 5.38
N VAL A 113 -9.52 -8.11 5.42
CA VAL A 113 -8.30 -8.07 6.22
C VAL A 113 -7.39 -6.95 5.74
N CYS A 114 -7.13 -6.86 4.43
CA CYS A 114 -6.25 -5.79 3.93
C CYS A 114 -6.86 -4.40 4.16
N ALA A 115 -8.19 -4.25 4.09
CA ALA A 115 -8.90 -3.01 4.39
C ALA A 115 -8.67 -2.52 5.84
N ASP A 116 -8.74 -3.41 6.83
CA ASP A 116 -8.47 -3.05 8.22
C ASP A 116 -7.00 -2.70 8.46
N MET A 117 -6.09 -3.49 7.89
CA MET A 117 -4.63 -3.26 8.03
C MET A 117 -4.19 -1.91 7.46
N VAL A 118 -4.71 -1.52 6.29
CA VAL A 118 -4.36 -0.21 5.71
C VAL A 118 -4.89 0.94 6.54
N ILE A 119 -6.05 0.80 7.20
CA ILE A 119 -6.59 1.84 8.09
C ILE A 119 -5.69 2.02 9.31
N ASP A 120 -5.23 0.93 9.93
CA ASP A 120 -4.35 0.98 11.08
C ASP A 120 -3.01 1.62 10.73
N VAL A 121 -2.37 1.17 9.65
CA VAL A 121 -1.09 1.74 9.21
C VAL A 121 -1.27 3.20 8.81
N TRP A 122 -2.37 3.57 8.15
CA TRP A 122 -2.69 4.97 7.84
C TRP A 122 -2.75 5.83 9.10
N ASN A 123 -3.41 5.36 10.16
CA ASN A 123 -3.50 6.08 11.43
C ASN A 123 -2.11 6.26 12.05
N ILE A 124 -1.27 5.24 12.03
CA ILE A 124 0.12 5.34 12.54
C ILE A 124 0.90 6.38 11.74
N LEU A 125 0.90 6.30 10.41
CA LEU A 125 1.61 7.26 9.56
C LEU A 125 1.10 8.70 9.76
N LYS A 126 -0.22 8.86 9.97
CA LYS A 126 -0.82 10.15 10.26
C LYS A 126 -0.26 10.77 11.55
N THR A 127 -0.07 9.97 12.60
CA THR A 127 0.57 10.45 13.85
C THR A 127 2.03 10.84 13.67
N GLN A 128 2.72 10.26 12.68
CA GLN A 128 4.09 10.59 12.32
C GLN A 128 4.21 11.79 11.37
N GLY A 129 3.09 12.43 11.01
CA GLY A 129 3.06 13.56 10.07
C GLY A 129 3.23 13.15 8.60
N ILE A 130 3.15 11.86 8.28
CA ILE A 130 3.32 11.34 6.93
C ILE A 130 1.96 11.32 6.23
N ARG A 131 1.85 12.07 5.12
CA ARG A 131 0.64 12.07 4.32
C ARG A 131 0.53 10.73 3.59
N SER A 132 -0.63 10.11 3.70
CA SER A 132 -0.93 8.87 2.99
C SER A 132 -2.38 8.84 2.51
N LYS A 133 -2.63 8.06 1.46
CA LYS A 133 -3.94 7.76 0.90
C LYS A 133 -4.17 6.26 0.98
N ILE A 134 -5.41 5.86 1.21
CA ILE A 134 -5.82 4.47 1.13
C ILE A 134 -6.21 4.19 -0.31
N THR A 135 -5.64 3.16 -0.92
CA THR A 135 -5.86 2.83 -2.32
C THR A 135 -6.40 1.41 -2.45
N VAL A 136 -7.34 1.22 -3.36
CA VAL A 136 -7.94 -0.09 -3.67
C VAL A 136 -7.90 -0.35 -5.17
N GLY A 137 -7.68 -1.61 -5.53
CA GLY A 137 -7.59 -2.03 -6.92
C GLY A 137 -7.31 -3.52 -7.07
N ASN A 138 -6.79 -3.89 -8.23
CA ASN A 138 -6.29 -5.24 -8.50
C ASN A 138 -4.77 -5.19 -8.66
N VAL A 139 -4.04 -5.97 -7.85
CA VAL A 139 -2.57 -6.00 -7.83
C VAL A 139 -1.96 -7.16 -8.61
N GLU A 140 -2.80 -7.95 -9.29
CA GLU A 140 -2.41 -9.12 -10.08
C GLU A 140 -2.64 -8.92 -11.59
N ARG A 141 -3.66 -8.14 -11.96
CA ARG A 141 -4.08 -7.87 -13.34
C ARG A 141 -4.47 -6.40 -13.51
N ASP A 142 -4.05 -5.81 -14.62
CA ASP A 142 -4.52 -4.49 -15.01
C ASP A 142 -5.97 -4.57 -15.52
N LEU A 143 -6.90 -4.03 -14.73
CA LEU A 143 -8.32 -3.94 -15.07
C LEU A 143 -8.72 -2.59 -15.66
N ARG A 144 -7.78 -1.67 -15.86
CA ARG A 144 -8.13 -0.31 -16.32
C ARG A 144 -8.49 -0.27 -17.80
N TYR A 145 -8.08 -1.29 -18.56
CA TYR A 145 -8.27 -1.38 -20.00
C TYR A 145 -9.06 -2.63 -20.35
N GLY A 146 -10.03 -2.48 -21.26
CA GLY A 146 -10.80 -3.60 -21.79
C GLY A 146 -11.79 -4.22 -20.81
N THR A 147 -12.09 -3.58 -19.68
CA THR A 147 -13.15 -3.99 -18.76
C THR A 147 -14.16 -2.87 -18.53
N THR A 148 -15.40 -3.24 -18.28
CA THR A 148 -16.45 -2.36 -17.77
C THR A 148 -16.13 -1.87 -16.35
N ASP A 149 -16.80 -0.81 -15.93
CA ASP A 149 -16.69 -0.30 -14.55
C ASP A 149 -17.15 -1.34 -13.52
N THR A 150 -18.17 -2.13 -13.84
CA THR A 150 -18.62 -3.26 -13.02
C THR A 150 -17.54 -4.32 -12.86
N GLU A 151 -16.89 -4.73 -13.95
CA GLU A 151 -15.79 -5.69 -13.91
C GLU A 151 -14.57 -5.15 -13.15
N TYR A 152 -14.28 -3.84 -13.27
CA TYR A 152 -13.22 -3.20 -12.51
C TYR A 152 -13.50 -3.23 -11.00
N ILE A 153 -14.69 -2.80 -10.56
CA ILE A 153 -15.09 -2.83 -9.15
C ILE A 153 -15.14 -4.27 -8.59
N ALA A 154 -15.65 -5.21 -9.39
CA ALA A 154 -15.72 -6.62 -9.00
C ALA A 154 -14.34 -7.27 -8.90
N GLY A 155 -13.44 -6.93 -9.81
CA GLY A 155 -12.09 -7.50 -9.84
C GLY A 155 -11.12 -6.90 -8.82
N MET A 156 -11.51 -5.91 -8.02
CA MET A 156 -10.66 -5.43 -6.91
C MET A 156 -10.42 -6.55 -5.90
N ASN A 157 -9.15 -6.83 -5.63
CA ASN A 157 -8.72 -7.90 -4.74
C ASN A 157 -7.88 -7.39 -3.56
N HIS A 158 -7.42 -6.13 -3.58
CA HIS A 158 -6.47 -5.66 -2.57
C HIS A 158 -6.62 -4.19 -2.21
N ALA A 159 -6.22 -3.85 -0.98
CA ALA A 159 -6.10 -2.49 -0.48
C ALA A 159 -4.67 -2.24 0.06
N TRP A 160 -4.11 -1.08 -0.26
CA TRP A 160 -2.77 -0.67 0.14
C TRP A 160 -2.73 0.83 0.47
N LEU A 161 -1.55 1.36 0.81
CA LEU A 161 -1.37 2.81 1.00
C LEU A 161 -0.48 3.40 -0.08
N LEU A 162 -0.78 4.64 -0.49
CA LEU A 162 0.19 5.51 -1.13
C LEU A 162 0.67 6.52 -0.10
N ALA A 163 1.95 6.52 0.25
CA ALA A 163 2.53 7.47 1.18
C ALA A 163 3.43 8.47 0.46
N GLU A 164 3.32 9.74 0.82
CA GLU A 164 4.14 10.79 0.25
C GLU A 164 5.44 10.92 1.06
N VAL A 165 6.57 10.60 0.43
CA VAL A 165 7.90 10.70 1.05
C VAL A 165 8.57 12.05 0.80
N LYS A 166 8.20 12.72 -0.30
CA LYS A 166 8.60 14.09 -0.65
C LYS A 166 7.46 14.76 -1.41
N PRO A 167 7.40 16.10 -1.53
CA PRO A 167 6.34 16.77 -2.27
C PRO A 167 6.13 16.15 -3.65
N ASN A 168 4.93 15.59 -3.87
CA ASN A 168 4.52 14.89 -5.08
C ASN A 168 5.25 13.56 -5.39
N GLU A 169 6.08 13.04 -4.48
CA GLU A 169 6.71 11.73 -4.59
C GLU A 169 5.97 10.73 -3.70
N TRP A 170 5.12 9.90 -4.33
CA TRP A 170 4.28 8.91 -3.67
C TRP A 170 4.84 7.51 -3.88
N ILE A 171 4.93 6.74 -2.80
CA ILE A 171 5.37 5.35 -2.83
C ILE A 171 4.26 4.42 -2.32
N PRO A 172 4.09 3.26 -2.94
CA PRO A 172 3.14 2.25 -2.51
C PRO A 172 3.66 1.44 -1.32
N LEU A 173 2.82 1.30 -0.30
CA LEU A 173 3.08 0.53 0.91
C LEU A 173 2.15 -0.67 0.98
N GLU A 174 2.74 -1.85 1.03
CA GLU A 174 2.04 -3.10 1.23
C GLU A 174 1.90 -3.39 2.73
N ALA A 175 0.75 -3.03 3.31
CA ALA A 175 0.51 -3.14 4.74
C ALA A 175 0.46 -4.60 5.21
N THR A 176 -0.10 -5.52 4.40
CA THR A 176 -0.21 -6.94 4.75
C THR A 176 1.15 -7.63 4.68
N GLY A 177 1.93 -7.30 3.65
CA GLY A 177 3.30 -7.78 3.47
C GLY A 177 4.33 -7.05 4.32
N GLY A 178 4.01 -5.89 4.90
CA GLY A 178 4.92 -5.08 5.71
C GLY A 178 6.15 -4.58 4.93
N TYR A 179 5.97 -4.15 3.68
CA TYR A 179 7.07 -3.65 2.84
C TYR A 179 6.63 -2.48 1.93
N ILE A 180 7.61 -1.71 1.45
CA ILE A 180 7.42 -0.77 0.33
C ILE A 180 7.52 -1.56 -0.96
N VAL A 181 6.58 -1.40 -1.90
CA VAL A 181 6.63 -2.14 -3.17
C VAL A 181 7.80 -1.64 -4.00
N ASP A 182 8.65 -2.56 -4.47
CA ASP A 182 9.86 -2.21 -5.23
C ASP A 182 9.50 -1.72 -6.64
N PRO A 183 9.99 -0.54 -7.07
CA PRO A 183 9.79 -0.01 -8.42
C PRO A 183 10.19 -0.94 -9.57
N ASN A 184 11.06 -1.92 -9.32
CA ASN A 184 11.52 -2.88 -10.32
C ASN A 184 10.61 -4.12 -10.43
N THR A 185 9.57 -4.23 -9.60
CA THR A 185 8.61 -5.33 -9.69
C THR A 185 7.63 -5.12 -10.84
N SER A 186 7.28 -6.21 -11.53
CA SER A 186 6.40 -6.18 -12.70
C SER A 186 4.99 -5.62 -12.40
N ASN A 187 4.52 -5.75 -11.16
CA ASN A 187 3.22 -5.26 -10.71
C ASN A 187 3.28 -3.87 -10.06
N TYR A 188 4.43 -3.19 -10.01
CA TYR A 188 4.57 -1.87 -9.41
C TYR A 188 3.55 -0.86 -9.96
N SER A 189 3.32 -0.89 -11.28
CA SER A 189 2.33 0.00 -11.92
C SER A 189 0.92 -0.24 -11.39
N LEU A 190 0.55 -1.46 -11.00
CA LEU A 190 -0.78 -1.73 -10.44
C LEU A 190 -0.95 -1.05 -9.08
N TYR A 191 0.08 -1.09 -8.24
CA TYR A 191 0.09 -0.39 -6.95
C TYR A 191 0.08 1.14 -7.09
N MET A 192 0.58 1.69 -8.19
CA MET A 192 0.47 3.11 -8.47
C MET A 192 -0.91 3.53 -8.99
N ASN A 193 -1.74 2.57 -9.37
CA ASN A 193 -2.98 2.81 -10.10
C ASN A 193 -4.16 2.10 -9.43
N GLY A 194 -4.90 2.84 -8.61
CA GLY A 194 -6.14 2.38 -7.99
C GLY A 194 -7.03 3.56 -7.61
N ILE A 195 -8.21 3.26 -7.04
CA ILE A 195 -9.06 4.30 -6.47
C ILE A 195 -8.47 4.70 -5.13
N SER A 196 -8.15 5.98 -4.96
CA SER A 196 -7.52 6.49 -3.74
C SER A 196 -8.47 7.36 -2.93
N PHE A 197 -8.40 7.19 -1.61
CA PHE A 197 -9.19 7.90 -0.60
C PHE A 197 -8.26 8.65 0.35
N GLU A 198 -8.63 9.87 0.71
CA GLU A 198 -7.76 10.75 1.52
C GLU A 198 -7.75 10.36 3.01
N ASN A 199 -8.73 9.56 3.47
CA ASN A 199 -8.85 9.16 4.86
C ASN A 199 -9.71 7.89 5.05
N PRO A 200 -9.62 7.23 6.22
CA PRO A 200 -10.40 6.03 6.54
C PRO A 200 -11.92 6.20 6.40
N LYS A 201 -12.47 7.38 6.69
CA LYS A 201 -13.93 7.60 6.57
C LYS A 201 -14.40 7.47 5.12
N GLN A 202 -13.69 8.08 4.18
CA GLN A 202 -14.01 7.97 2.76
C GLN A 202 -13.85 6.53 2.24
N PHE A 203 -12.79 5.85 2.65
CA PHE A 203 -12.54 4.46 2.28
C PHE A 203 -13.61 3.52 2.84
N LYS A 204 -13.97 3.64 4.12
CA LYS A 204 -15.04 2.83 4.74
C LYS A 204 -16.37 3.02 4.04
N ALA A 205 -16.75 4.27 3.74
CA ALA A 205 -17.97 4.55 2.99
C ALA A 205 -18.00 3.84 1.63
N PHE A 206 -16.87 3.84 0.90
CA PHE A 206 -16.75 3.09 -0.36
C PHE A 206 -16.82 1.57 -0.13
N SER A 207 -16.09 1.04 0.85
CA SER A 207 -16.06 -0.39 1.16
C SER A 207 -17.45 -0.93 1.52
N ASP A 208 -18.18 -0.22 2.39
CA ASP A 208 -19.54 -0.56 2.82
C ASP A 208 -20.52 -0.50 1.64
N LEU A 209 -20.39 0.51 0.79
CA LEU A 209 -21.21 0.67 -0.40
C LEU A 209 -20.94 -0.45 -1.42
N ARG A 210 -19.68 -0.79 -1.65
CA ARG A 210 -19.26 -1.91 -2.51
C ARG A 210 -19.78 -3.24 -1.99
N LEU A 211 -19.69 -3.49 -0.68
CA LEU A 211 -20.23 -4.69 -0.04
C LEU A 211 -21.75 -4.77 -0.22
N SER A 212 -22.45 -3.66 0.04
CA SER A 212 -23.90 -3.56 -0.13
C SER A 212 -24.32 -3.81 -1.57
N TYR A 213 -23.60 -3.23 -2.54
CA TYR A 213 -23.81 -3.46 -3.96
C TYR A 213 -23.72 -4.96 -4.31
N PHE A 214 -22.61 -5.63 -3.99
CA PHE A 214 -22.46 -7.06 -4.33
C PHE A 214 -23.42 -7.98 -3.58
N LYS A 215 -23.80 -7.63 -2.36
CA LYS A 215 -24.82 -8.37 -1.61
C LYS A 215 -26.18 -8.24 -2.28
N THR A 216 -26.66 -7.02 -2.48
CA THR A 216 -28.00 -6.74 -3.03
C THR A 216 -28.15 -7.26 -4.45
N CYS A 217 -27.13 -7.13 -5.30
CA CYS A 217 -27.21 -7.63 -6.67
C CYS A 217 -27.21 -9.17 -6.74
N ARG A 218 -26.48 -9.86 -5.84
CA ARG A 218 -26.59 -11.33 -5.71
C ARG A 218 -27.98 -11.76 -5.26
N GLU A 219 -28.55 -11.05 -4.28
CA GLU A 219 -29.94 -11.29 -3.83
C GLU A 219 -30.94 -11.05 -4.97
N ALA A 220 -30.79 -9.97 -5.74
CA ALA A 220 -31.65 -9.67 -6.88
C ALA A 220 -31.63 -10.80 -7.92
N ASN A 221 -30.44 -11.28 -8.29
CA ASN A 221 -30.28 -12.40 -9.23
C ASN A 221 -30.93 -13.68 -8.69
N SER A 222 -30.71 -14.01 -7.41
CA SER A 222 -31.32 -15.19 -6.78
C SER A 222 -32.86 -15.15 -6.80
N VAL A 223 -33.47 -13.98 -6.59
CA VAL A 223 -34.92 -13.80 -6.69
C VAL A 223 -35.40 -13.98 -8.13
N VAL A 224 -34.66 -13.44 -9.11
CA VAL A 224 -34.96 -13.61 -10.54
C VAL A 224 -34.85 -15.08 -10.96
N ASP A 225 -33.80 -15.79 -10.53
CA ASP A 225 -33.61 -17.22 -10.84
C ASP A 225 -34.73 -18.07 -10.24
N THR A 226 -35.15 -17.77 -9.02
CA THR A 226 -36.33 -18.40 -8.38
C THR A 226 -37.60 -18.11 -9.18
N TYR A 227 -37.79 -16.87 -9.63
CA TYR A 227 -38.96 -16.54 -10.46
C TYR A 227 -38.96 -17.31 -11.78
N ASN A 228 -37.82 -17.36 -12.47
CA ASN A 228 -37.68 -18.02 -13.76
C ASN A 228 -37.88 -19.53 -13.67
N SER A 229 -37.38 -20.18 -12.61
CA SER A 229 -37.53 -21.62 -12.41
C SER A 229 -38.94 -22.02 -11.99
N HIS A 230 -39.60 -21.23 -11.14
CA HIS A 230 -40.89 -21.63 -10.55
C HIS A 230 -42.12 -21.08 -11.29
N PHE A 231 -42.03 -19.90 -11.93
CA PHE A 231 -43.21 -19.18 -12.43
C PHE A 231 -43.15 -18.76 -13.91
N ALA A 232 -41.97 -18.64 -14.52
CA ALA A 232 -41.88 -18.19 -15.92
C ALA A 232 -42.62 -19.15 -16.88
N GLY A 233 -43.37 -18.57 -17.82
CA GLY A 233 -44.18 -19.32 -18.78
C GLY A 233 -45.46 -19.95 -18.22
N LYS A 234 -45.73 -19.82 -16.92
CA LYS A 234 -46.96 -20.31 -16.26
C LYS A 234 -47.97 -19.17 -16.11
N THR A 235 -49.23 -19.51 -15.85
CA THR A 235 -50.28 -18.53 -15.52
C THR A 235 -49.90 -17.76 -14.26
N ALA A 236 -50.07 -16.44 -14.29
CA ALA A 236 -49.75 -15.58 -13.17
C ALA A 236 -50.60 -15.93 -11.94
N THR A 237 -49.92 -16.25 -10.83
CA THR A 237 -50.50 -16.41 -9.49
C THR A 237 -50.16 -15.19 -8.62
N ARG A 238 -50.87 -15.00 -7.50
CA ARG A 238 -50.52 -13.97 -6.51
C ARG A 238 -49.05 -14.05 -6.09
N GLU A 239 -48.59 -15.27 -5.78
CA GLU A 239 -47.20 -15.53 -5.41
C GLU A 239 -46.21 -15.15 -6.53
N SER A 240 -46.52 -15.49 -7.79
CA SER A 240 -45.66 -15.10 -8.92
C SER A 240 -45.55 -13.57 -9.07
N LEU A 241 -46.63 -12.83 -8.81
CA LEU A 241 -46.64 -11.37 -8.86
C LEU A 241 -45.85 -10.77 -7.70
N GLU A 242 -45.94 -11.35 -6.49
CA GLU A 242 -45.13 -10.97 -5.33
C GLU A 242 -43.63 -11.18 -5.59
N TYR A 243 -43.23 -12.34 -6.15
CA TYR A 243 -41.85 -12.61 -6.54
C TYR A 243 -41.35 -11.64 -7.60
N ARG A 244 -42.17 -11.37 -8.63
CA ARG A 244 -41.84 -10.38 -9.67
C ARG A 244 -41.67 -8.98 -9.07
N GLY A 245 -42.54 -8.56 -8.16
CA GLY A 245 -42.43 -7.29 -7.46
C GLY A 245 -41.14 -7.17 -6.65
N ARG A 246 -40.82 -8.20 -5.85
CA ARG A 246 -39.55 -8.26 -5.10
C ARG A 246 -38.32 -8.23 -6.00
N ALA A 247 -38.35 -8.95 -7.13
CA ALA A 247 -37.27 -8.93 -8.10
C ALA A 247 -37.03 -7.53 -8.64
N LEU A 248 -38.08 -6.83 -9.08
CA LEU A 248 -37.99 -5.46 -9.60
C LEU A 248 -37.45 -4.49 -8.55
N GLN A 249 -37.93 -4.58 -7.30
CA GLN A 249 -37.44 -3.75 -6.21
C GLN A 249 -35.94 -3.98 -5.97
N LYS A 250 -35.51 -5.24 -5.84
CA LYS A 250 -34.10 -5.57 -5.61
C LYS A 250 -33.20 -5.17 -6.77
N PHE A 251 -33.69 -5.25 -8.00
CA PHE A 251 -32.96 -4.81 -9.19
C PHE A 251 -32.73 -3.29 -9.18
N GLU A 252 -33.74 -2.52 -8.79
CA GLU A 252 -33.61 -1.06 -8.67
C GLU A 252 -32.67 -0.67 -7.52
N GLU A 253 -32.77 -1.33 -6.35
CA GLU A 253 -31.82 -1.16 -5.25
C GLU A 253 -30.37 -1.46 -5.69
N CYS A 254 -30.17 -2.58 -6.40
CA CYS A 254 -28.88 -2.95 -6.98
C CYS A 254 -28.35 -1.87 -7.93
N LYS A 255 -29.20 -1.32 -8.80
CA LYS A 255 -28.83 -0.25 -9.75
C LYS A 255 -28.45 1.05 -9.05
N GLN A 256 -29.18 1.44 -8.01
CA GLN A 256 -28.86 2.63 -7.21
C GLN A 256 -27.50 2.49 -6.51
N LEU A 257 -27.26 1.32 -5.90
CA LEU A 257 -25.97 1.00 -5.27
C LEU A 257 -24.83 0.98 -6.31
N ALA A 258 -25.07 0.40 -7.49
CA ALA A 258 -24.09 0.39 -8.59
C ALA A 258 -23.66 1.82 -8.95
N ASN A 259 -24.63 2.70 -9.20
CA ASN A 259 -24.36 4.11 -9.52
C ASN A 259 -23.54 4.80 -8.42
N GLY A 260 -23.86 4.53 -7.15
CA GLY A 260 -23.12 5.05 -6.00
C GLY A 260 -21.67 4.58 -5.97
N VAL A 261 -21.42 3.28 -6.19
CA VAL A 261 -20.05 2.75 -6.23
C VAL A 261 -19.28 3.31 -7.44
N MET A 262 -19.89 3.35 -8.62
CA MET A 262 -19.24 3.83 -9.85
C MET A 262 -18.89 5.31 -9.80
N ALA A 263 -19.62 6.12 -9.04
CA ALA A 263 -19.29 7.54 -8.85
C ALA A 263 -17.87 7.76 -8.26
N HIS A 264 -17.27 6.75 -7.62
CA HIS A 264 -15.91 6.81 -7.12
C HIS A 264 -14.82 6.59 -8.18
N LEU A 265 -15.17 6.14 -9.39
CA LEU A 265 -14.18 5.79 -10.41
C LEU A 265 -13.47 7.01 -11.01
N LYS A 266 -14.01 8.22 -10.88
CA LYS A 266 -13.42 9.48 -11.40
C LYS A 266 -12.87 9.33 -12.84
N ARG A 267 -13.63 8.65 -13.70
CA ARG A 267 -13.36 8.49 -15.13
C ARG A 267 -14.30 9.36 -15.93
#